data_AF-A0A3B8IXT4-F1
#
_entry.id   AF-A0A3B8IXT4-F1
#
_cell.length_a   1.000
_cell.length_b   1.000
_cell.length_c   1.000
_cell.angle_alpha   90.00
_cell.angle_beta   90.00
_cell.angle_gamma   90.00
#
_symmetry.space_group_name_H-M   'P 1'
#
loop_
_entity.id
_entity.type
_entity.pdbx_description
1 polymer ?
#
loop_
_entity_poly.entity_id
_entity_poly.type
_entity_poly.pdbx_seq_one_letter_code
_entity_poly.pdbx_strand_id
1 'polypeptide(L)'
;MASTTYWNQVYTRYAPTMLGVCLRYVSDRATAEDLVQEGFLVAMAKYDGYKGRGSFEGWLRRIMITQALMYLRKQKRRPTDAMEPEAAARIAEATPDETPRP
;
A
#
# COMPACT_ATOMS: atom_id res chain seq x y z
N MET A 1 -3.30 -4.22 -29.35
CA MET A 1 -3.22 -5.44 -28.50
C MET A 1 -1.84 -5.67 -27.87
N ALA A 2 -0.71 -5.36 -28.53
CA ALA A 2 0.63 -5.61 -27.97
C ALA A 2 0.96 -4.87 -26.66
N SER A 3 0.47 -3.63 -26.48
CA SER A 3 0.75 -2.82 -25.27
C SER A 3 0.12 -3.41 -24.00
N THR A 4 -1.11 -3.93 -24.09
CA THR A 4 -1.82 -4.52 -22.94
C THR A 4 -1.11 -5.78 -22.41
N THR A 5 -0.57 -6.61 -23.30
CA THR A 5 0.19 -7.81 -22.92
C THR A 5 1.52 -7.47 -22.23
N TYR A 6 2.21 -6.42 -22.69
CA TYR A 6 3.44 -5.96 -22.05
C TYR A 6 3.18 -5.50 -20.60
N TRP A 7 2.19 -4.63 -20.40
CA TRP A 7 1.88 -4.11 -19.07
C TRP A 7 1.36 -5.18 -18.11
N ASN A 8 0.68 -6.21 -18.61
CA ASN A 8 0.30 -7.36 -17.79
C ASN A 8 1.53 -8.12 -17.24
N GLN A 9 2.56 -8.32 -18.06
CA GLN A 9 3.81 -8.96 -17.62
C GLN A 9 4.57 -8.08 -16.62
N VAL A 10 4.63 -6.77 -16.89
CA VAL A 10 5.25 -5.81 -15.97
C VAL A 10 4.51 -5.81 -14.63
N TYR A 11 3.18 -5.76 -14.64
CA TYR A 11 2.36 -5.81 -13.43
C TYR A 11 2.63 -7.11 -12.65
N THR A 12 2.51 -8.26 -13.30
CA THR A 12 2.72 -9.57 -12.67
C THR A 12 4.12 -9.69 -12.04
N ARG A 13 5.15 -9.14 -12.70
CA ARG A 13 6.52 -9.18 -12.21
C ARG A 13 6.80 -8.25 -11.04
N TYR A 14 6.29 -7.02 -11.08
CA TYR A 14 6.68 -5.98 -10.12
C TYR A 14 5.65 -5.73 -9.03
N ALA A 15 4.37 -6.12 -9.20
CA ALA A 15 3.32 -5.87 -8.22
C ALA A 15 3.62 -6.40 -6.81
N PRO A 16 4.16 -7.62 -6.61
CA PRO A 16 4.49 -8.11 -5.26
C PRO A 16 5.52 -7.22 -4.55
N THR A 17 6.57 -6.82 -5.27
CA THR A 17 7.61 -5.93 -4.73
C THR A 17 7.05 -4.53 -4.45
N MET A 18 6.23 -4.00 -5.36
CA MET A 18 5.61 -2.68 -5.20
C MET A 18 4.58 -2.65 -4.06
N LEU A 19 3.85 -3.75 -3.84
CA LEU A 19 2.99 -3.91 -2.69
C LEU A 19 3.79 -3.84 -1.38
N GLY A 20 4.93 -4.54 -1.31
CA GLY A 20 5.85 -4.43 -0.16
C GLY A 20 6.40 -3.01 0.04
N VAL A 21 6.56 -2.23 -1.03
CA VAL A 21 6.92 -0.80 -0.94
C VAL A 21 5.77 0.03 -0.37
N CYS A 22 4.55 -0.12 -0.88
CA CYS A 22 3.38 0.62 -0.40
C CYS A 22 3.05 0.29 1.06
N LEU A 23 3.16 -0.98 1.46
CA LEU A 23 2.93 -1.44 2.84
C LEU A 23 3.90 -0.84 3.88
N ARG A 24 5.04 -0.29 3.45
CA ARG A 24 5.94 0.46 4.36
C ARG A 24 5.39 1.84 4.74
N TYR A 25 4.41 2.34 4.01
CA TYR A 25 3.81 3.66 4.23
C TYR A 25 2.36 3.56 4.69
N VAL A 26 1.62 2.53 4.26
CA VAL A 26 0.21 2.33 4.57
C VAL A 26 0.02 0.96 5.18
N SER A 27 -0.53 0.91 6.40
CA SER A 27 -0.70 -0.33 7.16
C SER A 27 -1.82 -1.23 6.63
N ASP A 28 -2.83 -0.63 6.01
CA ASP A 28 -3.95 -1.36 5.41
C ASP A 28 -3.56 -1.96 4.07
N ARG A 29 -3.78 -3.28 3.95
CA ARG A 29 -3.40 -4.03 2.76
C ARG A 29 -4.25 -3.67 1.54
N ALA A 30 -5.57 -3.53 1.71
CA ALA A 30 -6.47 -3.21 0.61
C ALA A 30 -6.09 -1.85 -0.01
N THR A 31 -5.89 -0.84 0.84
CA THR A 31 -5.40 0.47 0.41
C THR A 31 -4.03 0.37 -0.27
N ALA A 32 -3.10 -0.43 0.24
CA ALA A 32 -1.80 -0.61 -0.40
C ALA A 32 -1.93 -1.25 -1.80
N GLU A 33 -2.82 -2.22 -1.99
CA GLU A 33 -3.14 -2.83 -3.28
C GLU A 33 -3.76 -1.81 -4.25
N ASP A 34 -4.66 -0.95 -3.79
CA ASP A 34 -5.23 0.15 -4.59
C ASP A 34 -4.14 1.15 -5.04
N LEU A 35 -3.24 1.53 -4.13
CA LEU A 35 -2.13 2.43 -4.45
C LEU A 35 -1.15 1.83 -5.47
N VAL A 36 -0.95 0.50 -5.42
CA VAL A 36 -0.16 -0.19 -6.43
C VAL A 36 -0.86 -0.10 -7.78
N GLN A 37 -2.17 -0.36 -7.85
CA GLN A 37 -2.94 -0.26 -9.09
C GLN A 37 -2.89 1.16 -9.67
N GLU A 38 -3.18 2.18 -8.87
CA GLU A 38 -3.06 3.59 -9.28
C GLU A 38 -1.64 3.94 -9.73
N GLY A 39 -0.63 3.43 -9.02
CA GLY A 39 0.78 3.61 -9.38
C GLY A 39 1.13 3.05 -10.75
N PHE A 40 0.59 1.87 -11.12
CA PHE A 40 0.76 1.30 -12.45
C PHE A 40 0.02 2.09 -13.54
N LEU A 41 -1.17 2.62 -13.27
CA LEU A 41 -1.87 3.52 -14.19
C LEU A 41 -1.04 4.78 -14.48
N VAL A 42 -0.43 5.36 -13.44
CA VAL A 42 0.47 6.51 -13.58
C VAL A 42 1.75 6.13 -14.32
N ALA A 43 2.30 4.94 -14.09
CA ALA A 43 3.46 4.44 -14.81
C ALA A 43 3.15 4.29 -16.31
N MET A 44 2.00 3.71 -16.66
CA MET A 44 1.53 3.62 -18.05
C MET A 44 1.44 4.98 -18.71
N ALA A 45 0.80 5.95 -18.04
CA ALA A 45 0.64 7.31 -18.56
C ALA A 45 1.97 8.06 -18.74
N LYS A 46 3.00 7.73 -17.95
CA LYS A 46 4.32 8.38 -17.99
C LYS A 46 5.37 7.63 -18.79
N TYR A 47 5.03 6.45 -19.32
CA TYR A 47 5.98 5.55 -19.96
C TYR A 47 6.62 6.15 -21.20
N ASP A 48 5.85 6.88 -22.03
CA ASP A 48 6.37 7.52 -23.24
C ASP A 48 7.46 8.56 -22.95
N GLY A 49 7.47 9.12 -21.73
CA GLY A 49 8.50 10.04 -21.25
C GLY A 49 9.68 9.38 -20.55
N TYR A 50 9.65 8.06 -20.34
CA TYR A 50 10.71 7.33 -19.65
C TYR A 50 11.93 7.16 -20.56
N LYS A 51 12.94 8.02 -20.37
CA LYS A 51 14.18 8.03 -21.17
C LYS A 51 15.22 6.97 -20.77
N GLY A 52 14.84 5.95 -19.99
CA GLY A 52 15.75 4.87 -19.60
C GLY A 52 16.92 5.30 -18.68
N ARG A 53 16.86 6.47 -18.04
CA ARG A 53 17.91 6.88 -17.10
C ARG A 53 17.72 6.14 -15.77
N GLY A 54 18.54 5.11 -15.55
CA GLY A 54 18.51 4.27 -14.35
C GLY A 54 17.70 2.99 -14.54
N SER A 55 17.41 2.29 -13.43
CA SER A 55 16.62 1.06 -13.47
C SER A 55 15.13 1.36 -13.58
N PHE A 56 14.42 0.58 -14.40
CA PHE A 56 12.97 0.64 -14.51
C PHE A 56 12.30 0.41 -13.14
N GLU A 57 12.80 -0.54 -12.36
CA GLU A 57 12.31 -0.79 -11.01
C GLU A 57 12.48 0.42 -10.10
N GLY A 58 13.62 1.12 -10.16
CA GLY A 58 13.85 2.33 -9.36
C GLY A 58 12.90 3.46 -9.74
N TRP A 59 12.65 3.63 -11.03
CA TRP A 59 11.66 4.59 -11.53
C TRP A 59 10.24 4.23 -11.08
N LEU A 60 9.83 2.97 -11.22
CA LEU A 60 8.52 2.47 -10.79
C LEU A 60 8.32 2.62 -9.28
N ARG A 61 9.33 2.26 -8.49
CA ARG A 61 9.34 2.44 -7.02
C ARG A 61 9.13 3.91 -6.63
N ARG A 62 9.72 4.86 -7.37
CA ARG A 62 9.51 6.29 -7.11
C ARG A 62 8.05 6.69 -7.32
N ILE A 63 7.38 6.14 -8.33
CA ILE A 63 5.95 6.35 -8.57
C ILE A 63 5.14 5.82 -7.39
N MET A 64 5.40 4.59 -6.93
CA MET A 64 4.70 3.97 -5.80
C MET A 64 4.84 4.78 -4.51
N ILE A 65 6.07 5.18 -4.17
CA ILE A 65 6.33 6.02 -2.99
C ILE A 65 5.57 7.35 -3.12
N THR A 66 5.54 7.94 -4.31
CA THR A 66 4.81 9.20 -4.53
C THR A 66 3.31 9.02 -4.28
N GLN A 67 2.69 7.93 -4.77
CA GLN A 67 1.28 7.63 -4.52
C GLN A 67 0.99 7.45 -3.03
N ALA A 68 1.79 6.63 -2.33
CA ALA A 68 1.61 6.41 -0.89
C ALA A 68 1.75 7.71 -0.07
N LEU A 69 2.74 8.54 -0.39
CA LEU A 69 2.90 9.85 0.28
C LEU A 69 1.74 10.81 -0.02
N MET A 70 1.21 10.80 -1.26
CA MET A 70 0.03 11.60 -1.62
C MET A 70 -1.21 11.14 -0.85
N TYR A 71 -1.42 9.83 -0.72
CA TYR A 71 -2.49 9.25 0.08
C TYR A 71 -2.40 9.69 1.54
N LEU A 72 -1.23 9.53 2.18
CA LEU A 72 -1.01 9.95 3.56
C LEU A 72 -1.23 11.45 3.78
N ARG A 73 -0.80 12.29 2.82
CA ARG A 73 -1.06 13.74 2.87
C ARG A 73 -2.55 14.06 2.78
N LYS A 74 -3.31 13.35 1.95
CA LYS A 74 -4.77 13.51 1.87
C LYS A 74 -5.46 13.06 3.15
N GLN A 75 -5.01 11.95 3.73
CA GLN A 75 -5.55 11.42 5.00
C GLN A 75 -5.30 12.40 6.15
N LYS A 76 -4.09 12.97 6.27
CA LYS A 76 -3.78 14.01 7.28
C LYS A 76 -4.58 15.29 7.11
N ARG A 77 -5.02 15.62 5.88
CA ARG A 77 -5.81 16.82 5.57
C ARG A 77 -7.31 16.62 5.72
N ARG A 78 -7.78 15.37 5.80
CA ARG A 78 -9.11 15.07 6.32
C ARG A 78 -8.97 15.16 7.85
N PRO A 79 -9.59 16.14 8.52
CA PRO A 79 -9.82 16.00 9.95
C PRO A 79 -10.71 14.77 10.08
N THR A 80 -10.15 13.65 10.50
CA THR A 80 -10.98 12.58 11.05
C THR A 80 -11.43 13.10 12.40
N ASP A 81 -12.58 13.76 12.42
CA ASP A 81 -13.45 13.74 13.58
C ASP A 81 -13.69 12.26 13.95
N ALA A 82 -13.37 11.95 15.21
CA ALA A 82 -13.87 10.86 16.05
C ALA A 82 -14.06 9.45 15.41
N MET A 83 -13.17 8.50 15.75
CA MET A 83 -13.60 7.21 16.32
C MET A 83 -12.44 6.46 16.99
N GLU A 84 -12.80 5.81 18.10
CA GLU A 84 -12.00 5.47 19.28
C GLU A 84 -11.09 4.22 19.19
N PRO A 85 -10.12 4.06 20.12
CA PRO A 85 -9.26 2.89 20.23
C PRO A 85 -10.00 1.70 20.86
N GLU A 86 -10.96 1.09 20.17
CA GLU A 86 -11.73 -0.06 20.70
C GLU A 86 -11.05 -1.43 20.47
N ALA A 87 -9.85 -1.48 19.89
CA ALA A 87 -9.14 -2.74 19.62
C ALA A 87 -8.24 -3.20 20.79
N ALA A 88 -7.85 -2.31 21.71
CA ALA A 88 -6.91 -2.64 22.79
C ALA A 88 -7.58 -3.35 24.00
N ALA A 89 -8.89 -3.19 24.19
CA ALA A 89 -9.58 -3.70 25.38
C ALA A 89 -9.88 -5.21 25.33
N ARG A 90 -9.88 -5.86 24.16
CA ARG A 90 -10.28 -7.27 24.02
C ARG A 90 -9.20 -8.29 24.37
N ILE A 91 -7.96 -7.88 24.61
CA ILE A 91 -6.85 -8.80 24.93
C ILE A 91 -6.64 -8.94 26.44
N ALA A 92 -7.21 -8.05 27.26
CA ALA A 92 -7.01 -8.06 28.72
C ALA A 92 -7.97 -8.95 29.51
N GLU A 93 -9.00 -9.54 28.89
CA GLU A 93 -10.08 -10.25 29.59
C GLU A 93 -10.06 -11.78 29.37
N ALA A 94 -8.90 -12.34 29.03
CA ALA A 94 -8.74 -13.78 28.83
C ALA A 94 -7.65 -14.39 29.72
N THR A 95 -7.88 -14.39 31.03
CA THR A 95 -7.37 -15.45 31.92
C THR A 95 -8.48 -15.83 32.90
N PRO A 96 -9.08 -17.04 32.80
CA PRO A 96 -9.97 -17.54 33.83
C PRO A 96 -9.15 -17.78 35.11
N ASP A 97 -9.50 -17.10 36.19
CA ASP A 97 -8.94 -17.33 37.52
C ASP A 97 -9.43 -18.69 38.03
N GLU A 98 -8.54 -19.67 37.96
CA GLU A 98 -8.67 -20.96 38.60
C GLU A 98 -8.31 -20.81 40.08
N THR A 99 -9.28 -20.96 40.98
CA THR A 99 -8.97 -21.40 42.34
C THR A 99 -10.14 -22.21 42.91
N PRO A 100 -10.01 -23.55 43.05
CA PRO A 100 -10.89 -24.30 43.92
C PRO A 100 -10.29 -24.46 45.33
N ARG A 101 -11.16 -24.24 46.33
CA ARG A 101 -11.22 -24.82 47.69
C ARG A 101 -10.42 -24.15 48.83
N PRO A 102 -10.75 -24.42 50.12
CA PRO A 102 -11.63 -25.47 50.70
C PRO A 102 -13.11 -25.11 50.86
#